data_AF-A0A413FCK2-F1
#
_entry.id   AF-A0A413FCK2-F1
#
_cell.length_a   1.000
_cell.length_b   1.000
_cell.length_c   1.000
_cell.angle_alpha   90.00
_cell.angle_beta   90.00
_cell.angle_gamma   90.00
#
_symmetry.space_group_name_H-M   'P 1'
#
loop_
_entity.id
_entity.type
_entity.pdbx_description
1 polymer ?
#
loop_
_entity_poly.entity_id
_entity_poly.type
_entity_poly.pdbx_seq_one_letter_code
_entity_poly.pdbx_strand_id
1 'polypeptide(L)'
;MYQNENEELWHEGICFKIGARVFANDQSEYEGLFGIIFEIRTGTDKETENDTPDIYCRFDLPVLSADRKALERTFSELYHEPKSVEDLGLDFVIMSPEMLIPLPAPKQDYPQATLYIVASHWASDGEYGSYEIPFTSLIDAQRQFHDDLREEQDGGSIDSWRQKSQFVEEETQNSYECYLDGEYCENHFSIELKSFSLPMAPCFMENVAGLWQGKNMQEDFREQVEDWEEFQELTVSQRERLLASPDFPRRLLAQLRSSSAYQEAYWEAVSEVAAALLTEISRQPDTDK
;
A
#
# COMPACT_ATOMS: atom_id res chain seq x y z
N MET A 1 -13.86 22.85 21.71
CA MET A 1 -13.16 23.65 20.70
C MET A 1 -11.70 23.24 20.61
N TYR A 2 -11.29 22.69 19.45
CA TYR A 2 -9.89 22.51 19.08
C TYR A 2 -9.54 23.56 18.01
N GLN A 3 -8.45 24.31 18.18
CA GLN A 3 -8.07 25.44 17.31
C GLN A 3 -6.60 25.44 16.88
N ASN A 4 -5.78 24.48 17.32
CA ASN A 4 -4.33 24.49 17.03
C ASN A 4 -3.91 23.27 16.19
N GLU A 5 -2.92 23.44 15.30
CA GLU A 5 -2.40 22.44 14.35
C GLU A 5 -1.86 21.13 14.98
N ASN A 6 -1.83 21.03 16.31
CA ASN A 6 -1.36 19.84 17.04
C ASN A 6 -2.42 19.16 17.90
N GLU A 7 -3.67 19.59 17.81
CA GLU A 7 -4.76 19.01 18.58
C GLU A 7 -5.35 17.78 17.87
N GLU A 8 -5.50 16.70 18.63
CA GLU A 8 -5.98 15.40 18.17
C GLU A 8 -7.33 15.07 18.78
N LEU A 9 -8.26 14.62 17.95
CA LEU A 9 -9.54 14.06 18.35
C LEU A 9 -9.53 12.56 18.07
N TRP A 10 -9.73 11.75 19.11
CA TRP A 10 -9.96 10.32 18.96
C TRP A 10 -11.47 10.03 18.97
N HIS A 11 -11.96 9.38 17.92
CA HIS A 11 -13.35 8.94 17.79
C HIS A 11 -13.39 7.51 17.25
N GLU A 12 -13.96 6.59 18.01
CA GLU A 12 -14.07 5.15 17.65
C GLU A 12 -12.73 4.51 17.20
N GLY A 13 -11.62 4.95 17.78
CA GLY A 13 -10.28 4.44 17.43
C GLY A 13 -9.64 5.12 16.20
N ILE A 14 -10.30 6.09 15.59
CA ILE A 14 -9.79 6.92 14.50
C ILE A 14 -9.30 8.25 15.08
N CYS A 15 -8.09 8.67 14.69
CA CYS A 15 -7.52 9.96 15.08
C CYS A 15 -7.71 11.00 13.97
N PHE A 16 -8.32 12.13 14.33
CA PHE A 16 -8.50 13.29 13.48
C PHE A 16 -7.63 14.43 14.00
N LYS A 17 -6.88 15.09 13.12
CA LYS A 17 -5.95 16.15 13.47
C LYS A 17 -6.14 17.36 12.56
N ILE A 18 -6.07 18.56 13.13
CA ILE A 18 -6.07 19.80 12.34
C ILE A 18 -4.83 19.80 11.42
N GLY A 19 -5.05 20.14 10.15
CA GLY A 19 -4.04 20.07 9.09
C GLY A 19 -3.92 18.70 8.41
N ALA A 20 -4.57 17.65 8.93
CA ALA A 20 -4.54 16.33 8.31
C ALA A 20 -5.33 16.29 7.00
N ARG A 21 -4.83 15.48 6.05
CA ARG A 21 -5.55 15.15 4.83
C ARG A 21 -6.68 14.18 5.15
N VAL A 22 -7.80 14.36 4.47
CA VAL A 22 -8.99 13.51 4.62
C VAL A 22 -9.59 13.17 3.27
N PHE A 23 -10.34 12.08 3.24
CA PHE A 23 -11.19 11.67 2.14
C PHE A 23 -12.64 11.56 2.62
N ALA A 24 -13.59 12.14 1.89
CA ALA A 24 -15.01 11.97 2.14
C ALA A 24 -15.50 10.63 1.55
N ASN A 25 -16.08 9.78 2.39
CA ASN A 25 -16.55 8.45 2.01
C ASN A 25 -18.04 8.46 1.57
N ASP A 26 -18.59 7.27 1.36
CA ASP A 26 -19.97 7.04 0.89
C ASP A 26 -21.07 7.45 1.89
N GLN A 27 -20.71 7.84 3.11
CA GLN A 27 -21.65 8.40 4.09
C GLN A 27 -21.86 9.91 3.90
N SER A 28 -21.23 10.53 2.90
CA SER A 28 -21.33 11.96 2.60
C SER A 28 -21.76 12.24 1.16
N GLU A 29 -22.53 13.30 0.95
CA GLU A 29 -22.81 13.85 -0.37
C GLU A 29 -21.55 14.38 -1.09
N TYR A 30 -20.48 14.63 -0.32
CA TYR A 30 -19.15 15.00 -0.81
C TYR A 30 -18.25 13.79 -1.11
N GLU A 31 -18.82 12.57 -1.20
CA GLU A 31 -18.08 11.34 -1.52
C GLU A 31 -17.06 11.54 -2.65
N GLY A 32 -15.84 11.03 -2.46
CA GLY A 32 -14.78 11.10 -3.45
C GLY A 32 -13.89 12.34 -3.33
N LEU A 33 -14.28 13.33 -2.52
CA LEU A 33 -13.48 14.53 -2.34
C LEU A 33 -12.34 14.32 -1.35
N PHE A 34 -11.19 14.88 -1.71
CA PHE A 34 -10.03 15.01 -0.83
C PHE A 34 -10.02 16.39 -0.20
N GLY A 35 -9.63 16.49 1.07
CA GLY A 35 -9.64 17.77 1.78
C GLY A 35 -8.62 17.85 2.89
N ILE A 36 -8.68 18.95 3.64
CA ILE A 36 -7.89 19.18 4.85
C ILE A 36 -8.84 19.60 5.97
N ILE A 37 -8.66 19.02 7.15
CA ILE A 37 -9.32 19.48 8.37
C ILE A 37 -8.67 20.79 8.81
N PHE A 38 -9.44 21.85 9.02
CA PHE A 38 -8.89 23.11 9.54
C PHE A 38 -9.44 23.50 10.92
N GLU A 39 -10.56 22.90 11.35
CA GLU A 39 -11.14 23.15 12.68
C GLU A 39 -11.94 21.93 13.17
N ILE A 40 -11.95 21.67 14.48
CA ILE A 40 -12.77 20.61 15.09
C ILE A 40 -13.51 21.17 16.32
N ARG A 41 -14.84 21.01 16.36
CA ARG A 41 -15.69 21.47 17.47
C ARG A 41 -16.41 20.30 18.13
N THR A 42 -16.35 20.23 19.46
CA THR A 42 -16.79 19.06 20.27
C THR A 42 -17.79 19.40 21.37
N GLY A 43 -18.13 20.68 21.57
CA GLY A 43 -18.98 21.13 22.67
C GLY A 43 -20.11 22.04 22.21
N THR A 44 -20.43 23.05 23.03
CA THR A 44 -21.48 24.04 22.76
C THR A 44 -21.17 24.99 21.60
N ASP A 45 -19.96 24.89 21.05
CA ASP A 45 -19.45 25.65 19.91
C ASP A 45 -19.81 25.03 18.55
N LYS A 46 -20.46 23.87 18.55
CA LYS A 46 -20.95 23.20 17.35
C LYS A 46 -22.07 23.98 16.67
N GLU A 47 -22.13 23.84 15.36
CA GLU A 47 -23.18 24.38 14.50
C GLU A 47 -24.21 23.32 14.10
N THR A 48 -23.89 22.03 14.26
CA THR A 48 -24.85 20.92 14.08
C THR A 48 -25.43 20.43 15.40
N GLU A 49 -26.66 19.91 15.31
CA GLU A 49 -27.39 19.28 16.44
C GLU A 49 -27.03 17.80 16.62
N ASN A 50 -26.08 17.26 15.83
CA ASN A 50 -25.68 15.86 15.91
C ASN A 50 -24.96 15.57 17.24
N ASP A 51 -24.86 14.31 17.67
CA ASP A 51 -24.10 13.95 18.87
C ASP A 51 -22.58 13.85 18.60
N THR A 52 -22.18 13.76 17.33
CA THR A 52 -20.79 13.62 16.91
C THR A 52 -20.08 14.98 16.75
N PRO A 53 -18.75 15.08 16.89
CA PRO A 53 -18.02 16.32 16.65
C PRO A 53 -18.26 16.93 15.27
N ASP A 54 -18.26 18.26 15.18
CA ASP A 54 -18.23 18.97 13.89
C ASP A 54 -16.78 19.08 13.41
N ILE A 55 -16.46 18.43 12.30
CA ILE A 55 -15.14 18.50 11.66
C ILE A 55 -15.24 19.39 10.44
N TYR A 56 -14.60 20.56 10.50
CA TYR A 56 -14.60 21.52 9.41
C TYR A 56 -13.49 21.20 8.42
N CYS A 57 -13.91 20.95 7.18
CA CYS A 57 -13.04 20.55 6.09
C CYS A 57 -13.07 21.59 4.98
N ARG A 58 -11.91 21.81 4.37
CA ARG A 58 -11.78 22.42 3.06
C ARG A 58 -11.48 21.33 2.05
N PHE A 59 -12.41 21.08 1.13
CA PHE A 59 -12.23 20.10 0.06
C PHE A 59 -11.59 20.73 -1.19
N ASP A 60 -10.76 19.93 -1.85
CA ASP A 60 -10.15 20.27 -3.12
C ASP A 60 -11.19 20.18 -4.24
N LEU A 61 -11.07 21.06 -5.23
CA LEU A 61 -11.87 20.95 -6.44
C LEU A 61 -11.53 19.64 -7.18
N PRO A 62 -12.52 18.88 -7.68
CA PRO A 62 -12.25 17.72 -8.51
C PRO A 62 -11.39 18.07 -9.71
N VAL A 63 -10.29 17.32 -9.89
CA VAL A 63 -9.33 17.53 -10.97
C VAL A 63 -9.89 17.03 -12.30
N LEU A 64 -10.64 15.91 -12.27
CA LEU A 64 -11.23 15.32 -13.47
C LEU A 64 -12.60 15.92 -13.74
N SER A 65 -12.88 16.20 -15.02
CA SER A 65 -14.18 16.75 -15.45
C SER A 65 -15.36 15.80 -15.21
N ALA A 66 -15.11 14.49 -15.13
CA ALA A 66 -16.14 13.50 -14.85
C ALA A 66 -16.61 13.61 -13.40
N ASP A 67 -15.67 13.66 -12.46
CA ASP A 67 -15.91 13.80 -11.03
C ASP A 67 -16.60 15.15 -10.72
N ARG A 68 -16.15 16.22 -11.39
CA ARG A 68 -16.80 17.54 -11.32
C ARG A 68 -18.29 17.45 -11.68
N LYS A 69 -18.61 16.83 -12.82
CA LYS A 69 -20.00 16.68 -13.28
C LYS A 69 -20.83 15.75 -12.39
N ALA A 70 -20.20 14.73 -11.80
CA ALA A 70 -20.87 13.84 -10.85
C ALA A 70 -21.27 14.62 -9.59
N LEU A 71 -20.34 15.40 -9.02
CA LEU A 71 -20.60 16.26 -7.88
C LEU A 71 -21.70 17.30 -8.17
N GLU A 72 -21.60 18.02 -9.30
CA GLU A 72 -22.62 18.99 -9.73
C GLU A 72 -23.99 18.34 -9.85
N ARG A 73 -24.06 17.10 -10.38
CA ARG A 73 -25.32 16.36 -10.47
C ARG A 73 -25.88 16.02 -9.11
N THR A 74 -25.07 15.43 -8.22
CA THR A 74 -25.48 15.07 -6.85
C THR A 74 -26.10 16.28 -6.14
N PHE A 75 -25.42 17.42 -6.19
CA PHE A 75 -25.91 18.64 -5.54
C PHE A 75 -27.07 19.28 -6.31
N SER A 76 -27.09 19.24 -7.65
CA SER A 76 -28.23 19.75 -8.40
C SER A 76 -29.52 18.99 -8.10
N GLU A 77 -29.41 17.67 -7.94
CA GLU A 77 -30.52 16.80 -7.57
C GLU A 77 -30.98 17.08 -6.14
N LEU A 78 -30.04 17.21 -5.19
CA LEU A 78 -30.30 17.50 -3.78
C LEU A 78 -31.02 18.85 -3.58
N TYR A 79 -30.58 19.90 -4.28
CA TYR A 79 -31.16 21.24 -4.17
C TYR A 79 -32.31 21.49 -5.16
N HIS A 80 -32.61 20.53 -6.04
CA HIS A 80 -33.61 20.65 -7.12
C HIS A 80 -33.39 21.87 -8.04
N GLU A 81 -32.14 22.32 -8.19
CA GLU A 81 -31.74 23.43 -9.06
C GLU A 81 -30.34 23.17 -9.63
N PRO A 82 -29.99 23.69 -10.82
CA PRO A 82 -28.64 23.52 -11.36
C PRO A 82 -27.58 24.13 -10.43
N LYS A 83 -26.64 23.31 -9.98
CA LYS A 83 -25.46 23.70 -9.19
C LYS A 83 -24.19 23.50 -10.00
N SER A 84 -23.32 24.51 -10.00
CA SER A 84 -21.92 24.37 -10.42
C SER A 84 -21.04 24.09 -9.21
N VAL A 85 -19.84 23.54 -9.41
CA VAL A 85 -18.92 23.29 -8.27
C VAL A 85 -18.54 24.59 -7.55
N GLU A 86 -18.47 25.70 -8.28
CA GLU A 86 -18.20 27.02 -7.72
C GLU A 86 -19.30 27.49 -6.74
N ASP A 87 -20.52 26.93 -6.83
CA ASP A 87 -21.65 27.25 -5.95
C ASP A 87 -21.65 26.42 -4.64
N LEU A 88 -20.80 25.39 -4.51
CA LEU A 88 -20.90 24.39 -3.42
C LEU A 88 -20.18 24.77 -2.12
N GLY A 89 -19.39 25.84 -2.12
CA GLY A 89 -18.73 26.32 -0.89
C GLY A 89 -17.79 25.31 -0.25
N LEU A 90 -16.96 24.62 -1.06
CA LEU A 90 -16.07 23.55 -0.60
C LEU A 90 -15.01 23.99 0.43
N ASP A 91 -14.85 25.30 0.66
CA ASP A 91 -13.91 25.86 1.63
C ASP A 91 -14.33 25.72 3.09
N PHE A 92 -15.62 25.46 3.35
CA PHE A 92 -16.17 25.43 4.71
C PHE A 92 -17.29 24.39 4.82
N VAL A 93 -16.91 23.11 4.80
CA VAL A 93 -17.85 21.99 4.89
C VAL A 93 -17.77 21.35 6.27
N ILE A 94 -18.92 21.21 6.93
CA ILE A 94 -19.03 20.52 8.22
C ILE A 94 -19.29 19.04 7.96
N MET A 95 -18.41 18.20 8.49
CA MET A 95 -18.47 16.75 8.35
C MET A 95 -18.56 16.12 9.74
N SER A 96 -19.22 14.98 9.85
CA SER A 96 -19.10 14.11 11.01
C SER A 96 -17.93 13.13 10.85
N PRO A 97 -17.40 12.56 11.94
CA PRO A 97 -16.27 11.63 11.89
C PRO A 97 -16.50 10.44 10.95
N GLU A 98 -17.71 9.87 10.94
CA GLU A 98 -18.07 8.70 10.13
C GLU A 98 -18.08 8.97 8.62
N MET A 99 -18.15 10.24 8.21
CA MET A 99 -18.10 10.65 6.81
C MET A 99 -16.67 10.78 6.26
N LEU A 100 -15.66 10.70 7.13
CA LEU A 100 -14.28 11.01 6.79
C LEU A 100 -13.35 9.84 7.06
N ILE A 101 -12.41 9.66 6.13
CA ILE A 101 -11.26 8.77 6.29
C ILE A 101 -10.01 9.64 6.38
N PRO A 102 -9.34 9.72 7.54
CA PRO A 102 -8.03 10.35 7.65
C PRO A 102 -7.02 9.67 6.71
N LEU A 103 -6.26 10.47 6.00
CA LEU A 103 -5.27 10.01 5.04
C LEU A 103 -3.87 10.18 5.64
N PRO A 104 -3.19 9.08 6.01
CA PRO A 104 -1.80 9.14 6.43
C PRO A 104 -0.91 9.58 5.27
N ALA A 105 0.21 10.21 5.58
CA ALA A 105 1.28 10.50 4.64
C ALA A 105 2.12 9.22 4.43
N PRO A 106 1.96 8.48 3.31
CA PRO A 106 2.48 7.11 3.24
C PRO A 106 4.00 7.00 3.45
N LYS A 107 4.76 8.00 2.97
CA LYS A 107 6.22 8.02 3.14
C LYS A 107 6.69 8.25 4.59
N GLN A 108 5.85 8.83 5.42
CA GLN A 108 6.16 9.17 6.82
C GLN A 108 5.54 8.17 7.78
N ASP A 109 4.29 7.80 7.53
CA ASP A 109 3.46 7.08 8.50
C ASP A 109 3.48 5.56 8.29
N TYR A 110 3.82 5.09 7.08
CA TYR A 110 3.87 3.65 6.80
C TYR A 110 5.27 3.07 6.93
N PRO A 111 5.40 1.82 7.41
CA PRO A 111 6.62 1.06 7.26
C PRO A 111 7.07 1.04 5.78
N GLN A 112 8.38 1.09 5.57
CA GLN A 112 8.96 1.11 4.24
C GLN A 112 9.60 -0.24 3.91
N ALA A 113 9.23 -0.84 2.78
CA ALA A 113 9.89 -2.01 2.21
C ALA A 113 10.79 -1.59 1.05
N THR A 114 11.90 -2.30 0.84
CA THR A 114 12.73 -2.08 -0.36
C THR A 114 12.22 -2.95 -1.50
N LEU A 115 11.88 -2.32 -2.62
CA LEU A 115 11.65 -2.97 -3.92
C LEU A 115 12.85 -2.75 -4.84
N TYR A 116 13.03 -3.67 -5.77
CA TYR A 116 14.01 -3.57 -6.85
C TYR A 116 13.27 -3.56 -8.17
N ILE A 117 13.66 -2.69 -9.10
CA ILE A 117 13.03 -2.59 -10.42
C ILE A 117 14.11 -2.77 -11.47
N VAL A 118 13.89 -3.72 -12.38
CA VAL A 118 14.64 -3.79 -13.64
C VAL A 118 13.85 -3.01 -14.67
N ALA A 119 14.42 -1.92 -15.15
CA ALA A 119 13.85 -1.08 -16.19
C ALA A 119 14.69 -1.19 -17.45
N SER A 120 14.05 -1.45 -18.58
CA SER A 120 14.71 -1.49 -19.89
C SER A 120 13.97 -0.60 -20.88
N HIS A 121 14.73 0.08 -21.73
CA HIS A 121 14.21 0.90 -22.82
C HIS A 121 15.16 0.80 -24.01
N TRP A 122 14.61 0.57 -25.19
CA TRP A 122 15.38 0.35 -26.41
C TRP A 122 14.69 0.95 -27.64
N ALA A 123 15.49 1.24 -28.67
CA ALA A 123 15.05 1.52 -30.02
C ALA A 123 16.04 0.89 -31.01
N SER A 124 15.54 0.26 -32.07
CA SER A 124 16.35 -0.25 -33.17
C SER A 124 15.67 0.10 -34.49
N ASP A 125 16.38 0.86 -35.33
CA ASP A 125 15.86 1.39 -36.60
C ASP A 125 14.49 2.08 -36.46
N GLY A 126 14.28 2.77 -35.32
CA GLY A 126 13.05 3.52 -35.01
C GLY A 126 11.91 2.72 -34.40
N GLU A 127 12.01 1.38 -34.32
CA GLU A 127 11.10 0.55 -33.52
C GLU A 127 11.55 0.56 -32.06
N TYR A 128 10.67 0.93 -31.14
CA TYR A 128 11.02 1.16 -29.74
C TYR A 128 10.15 0.36 -28.76
N GLY A 129 10.69 0.12 -27.57
CA GLY A 129 10.00 -0.57 -26.50
C GLY A 129 10.57 -0.23 -25.12
N SER A 130 9.80 -0.55 -24.09
CA SER A 130 10.25 -0.50 -22.70
C SER A 130 9.44 -1.43 -21.81
N TYR A 131 10.02 -1.79 -20.68
CA TYR A 131 9.31 -2.37 -19.56
C TYR A 131 9.95 -1.97 -18.24
N GLU A 132 9.18 -2.14 -17.17
CA GLU A 132 9.65 -2.10 -15.79
C GLU A 132 9.08 -3.31 -15.05
N ILE A 133 9.95 -4.12 -14.44
CA ILE A 133 9.55 -5.30 -13.66
C ILE A 133 9.97 -5.12 -12.20
N PRO A 134 9.02 -5.07 -11.25
CA PRO A 134 9.33 -4.98 -9.84
C PRO A 134 9.62 -6.35 -9.21
N PHE A 135 10.55 -6.37 -8.27
CA PHE A 135 10.99 -7.53 -7.50
C PHE A 135 11.08 -7.18 -6.01
N THR A 136 10.73 -8.14 -5.15
CA THR A 136 10.92 -8.04 -3.69
C THR A 136 12.25 -8.66 -3.23
N SER A 137 13.01 -9.24 -4.15
CA SER A 137 14.28 -9.93 -3.93
C SER A 137 15.36 -9.33 -4.85
N LEU A 138 16.45 -8.85 -4.26
CA LEU A 138 17.57 -8.28 -5.02
C LEU A 138 18.18 -9.31 -5.97
N ILE A 139 18.30 -10.57 -5.52
CA ILE A 139 18.93 -11.63 -6.31
C ILE A 139 18.08 -11.97 -7.54
N ASP A 140 16.75 -11.99 -7.41
CA ASP A 140 15.86 -12.23 -8.55
C ASP A 140 15.91 -11.06 -9.55
N ALA A 141 15.99 -9.82 -9.05
CA ALA A 141 16.17 -8.65 -9.91
C ALA A 141 17.52 -8.64 -10.62
N GLN A 142 18.61 -9.01 -9.92
CA GLN A 142 19.94 -9.14 -10.51
C GLN A 142 19.98 -10.25 -11.57
N ARG A 143 19.30 -11.38 -11.33
CA ARG A 143 19.17 -12.44 -12.32
C ARG A 143 18.47 -11.91 -13.57
N GLN A 144 17.33 -11.24 -13.42
CA GLN A 144 16.60 -10.67 -14.56
C GLN A 144 17.45 -9.66 -15.34
N PHE A 145 18.07 -8.69 -14.65
CA PHE A 145 18.98 -7.72 -15.26
C PHE A 145 20.10 -8.40 -16.07
N HIS A 146 20.74 -9.40 -15.47
CA HIS A 146 21.82 -10.14 -16.11
C HIS A 146 21.33 -10.90 -17.36
N ASP A 147 20.21 -11.60 -17.25
CA ASP A 147 19.67 -12.42 -18.34
C ASP A 147 19.23 -11.54 -19.52
N ASP A 148 18.58 -10.40 -19.26
CA ASP A 148 18.14 -9.44 -20.28
C ASP A 148 19.33 -8.77 -21.00
N LEU A 149 20.33 -8.30 -20.24
CA LEU A 149 21.53 -7.71 -20.83
C LEU A 149 22.29 -8.72 -21.69
N ARG A 150 22.37 -9.97 -21.21
CA ARG A 150 23.02 -11.04 -21.97
C ARG A 150 22.26 -11.38 -23.24
N GLU A 151 20.94 -11.44 -23.21
CA GLU A 151 20.12 -11.69 -24.40
C GLU A 151 20.36 -10.62 -25.46
N GLU A 152 20.41 -9.34 -25.08
CA GLU A 152 20.68 -8.25 -26.01
C GLU A 152 22.13 -8.28 -26.54
N GLN A 153 23.12 -8.67 -25.71
CA GLN A 153 24.50 -8.82 -26.15
C GLN A 153 24.69 -10.01 -27.12
N ASP A 154 24.08 -11.16 -26.83
CA ASP A 154 24.29 -12.40 -27.59
C ASP A 154 23.40 -12.47 -28.85
N GLY A 155 22.23 -11.83 -28.84
CA GLY A 155 21.23 -11.95 -29.90
C GLY A 155 20.59 -10.64 -30.38
N GLY A 156 20.91 -9.51 -29.74
CA GLY A 156 20.35 -8.21 -30.04
C GLY A 156 21.20 -7.35 -30.97
N SER A 157 20.98 -6.04 -30.91
CA SER A 157 21.57 -5.07 -31.83
C SER A 157 22.95 -4.58 -31.39
N ILE A 158 23.29 -4.73 -30.10
CA ILE A 158 24.54 -4.25 -29.49
C ILE A 158 25.77 -4.70 -30.28
N ASP A 159 25.86 -6.00 -30.58
CA ASP A 159 27.01 -6.57 -31.27
C ASP A 159 27.20 -5.99 -32.68
N SER A 160 26.10 -5.68 -33.37
CA SER A 160 26.14 -5.03 -34.69
C SER A 160 26.56 -3.57 -34.58
N TRP A 161 26.11 -2.87 -33.53
CA TRP A 161 26.40 -1.46 -33.31
C TRP A 161 27.84 -1.24 -32.87
N ARG A 162 28.45 -2.15 -32.10
CA ARG A 162 29.86 -2.09 -31.68
C ARG A 162 30.86 -1.93 -32.82
N GLN A 163 30.48 -2.32 -34.04
CA GLN A 163 31.31 -2.18 -35.23
C GLN A 163 31.20 -0.81 -35.91
N LYS A 164 30.21 0.01 -35.51
CA LYS A 164 29.97 1.35 -36.05
C LYS A 164 30.82 2.38 -35.31
N SER A 165 31.37 3.34 -36.05
CA SER A 165 32.19 4.44 -35.49
C SER A 165 31.43 5.38 -34.56
N GLN A 166 30.10 5.37 -34.63
CA GLN A 166 29.23 6.22 -33.81
C GLN A 166 28.85 5.55 -32.48
N PHE A 167 29.30 4.31 -32.23
CA PHE A 167 28.92 3.56 -31.03
C PHE A 167 29.45 4.23 -29.76
N VAL A 168 28.54 4.43 -28.81
CA VAL A 168 28.84 4.91 -27.46
C VAL A 168 28.28 3.91 -26.45
N GLU A 169 29.01 3.69 -25.36
CA GLU A 169 28.67 2.74 -24.31
C GLU A 169 29.02 3.33 -22.94
N GLU A 170 28.08 3.20 -22.00
CA GLU A 170 28.21 3.62 -20.61
C GLU A 170 27.74 2.49 -19.70
N GLU A 171 28.55 2.15 -18.70
CA GLU A 171 28.29 1.03 -17.78
C GLU A 171 28.54 1.45 -16.32
N THR A 172 27.66 1.00 -15.45
CA THR A 172 27.87 0.99 -14.00
C THR A 172 27.60 -0.41 -13.44
N GLN A 173 27.76 -0.59 -12.12
CA GLN A 173 27.42 -1.86 -11.47
C GLN A 173 25.94 -2.26 -11.67
N ASN A 174 25.04 -1.30 -11.85
CA ASN A 174 23.60 -1.53 -11.90
C ASN A 174 22.95 -1.00 -13.18
N SER A 175 23.72 -0.58 -14.18
CA SER A 175 23.17 -0.03 -15.41
C SER A 175 24.08 -0.30 -16.59
N TYR A 176 23.47 -0.47 -17.75
CA TYR A 176 24.16 -0.55 -19.03
C TYR A 176 23.37 0.27 -20.04
N GLU A 177 24.07 1.11 -20.80
CA GLU A 177 23.48 1.90 -21.87
C GLU A 177 24.43 1.93 -23.07
N CYS A 178 23.88 1.77 -24.26
CA CYS A 178 24.62 1.96 -25.50
C CYS A 178 23.73 2.58 -26.58
N TYR A 179 24.34 3.32 -27.51
CA TYR A 179 23.63 4.00 -28.58
C TYR A 179 24.55 4.36 -29.74
N LEU A 180 23.96 4.81 -30.84
CA LEU A 180 24.69 5.42 -31.96
C LEU A 180 24.61 6.94 -31.87
N ASP A 181 25.75 7.61 -31.79
CA ASP A 181 25.86 9.07 -31.71
C ASP A 181 25.17 9.74 -32.90
N GLY A 182 24.26 10.67 -32.60
CA GLY A 182 23.37 11.32 -33.57
C GLY A 182 22.09 10.55 -33.93
N GLU A 183 21.91 9.31 -33.45
CA GLU A 183 20.78 8.42 -33.77
C GLU A 183 20.09 7.87 -32.51
N TYR A 184 20.25 8.50 -31.33
CA TYR A 184 19.74 7.97 -30.06
C TYR A 184 18.25 7.60 -30.10
N CYS A 185 17.39 8.41 -30.71
CA CYS A 185 15.95 8.11 -30.80
C CYS A 185 15.61 6.89 -31.66
N GLU A 186 16.53 6.48 -32.54
CA GLU A 186 16.35 5.39 -33.50
C GLU A 186 17.12 4.14 -33.07
N ASN A 187 18.25 4.31 -32.37
CA ASN A 187 19.23 3.28 -32.05
C ASN A 187 19.83 3.49 -30.66
N HIS A 188 19.19 2.92 -29.64
CA HIS A 188 19.70 2.86 -28.27
C HIS A 188 19.23 1.59 -27.57
N PHE A 189 19.96 1.16 -26.55
CA PHE A 189 19.55 0.16 -25.59
C PHE A 189 20.00 0.61 -24.20
N SER A 190 19.10 0.57 -23.24
CA SER A 190 19.37 0.92 -21.84
C SER A 190 18.69 -0.08 -20.92
N ILE A 191 19.40 -0.54 -19.90
CA ILE A 191 18.86 -1.37 -18.83
C ILE A 191 19.43 -0.91 -17.49
N GLU A 192 18.58 -0.85 -16.47
CA GLU A 192 18.96 -0.35 -15.14
C GLU A 192 18.25 -1.14 -14.03
N LEU A 193 19.00 -1.47 -12.97
CA LEU A 193 18.54 -2.03 -11.72
C LEU A 193 18.45 -0.94 -10.64
N LYS A 194 17.23 -0.55 -10.27
CA LYS A 194 16.95 0.50 -9.27
C LYS A 194 16.42 -0.08 -7.97
N SER A 195 16.72 0.57 -6.85
CA SER A 195 16.06 0.32 -5.56
C SER A 195 15.05 1.41 -5.24
N PHE A 196 13.86 1.04 -4.80
CA PHE A 196 12.78 1.94 -4.42
C PHE A 196 12.27 1.64 -3.01
N SER A 197 11.95 2.69 -2.27
CA SER A 197 11.24 2.58 -0.98
C SER A 197 9.74 2.54 -1.25
N LEU A 198 9.08 1.43 -0.89
CA LEU A 198 7.64 1.23 -0.98
C LEU A 198 6.99 1.45 0.40
N PRO A 199 6.14 2.47 0.55
CA PRO A 199 5.23 2.58 1.68
C PRO A 199 4.25 1.40 1.76
N MET A 200 4.26 0.70 2.88
CA MET A 200 3.45 -0.51 3.08
C MET A 200 2.16 -0.16 3.83
N ALA A 201 1.06 0.00 3.10
CA ALA A 201 -0.24 0.23 3.72
C ALA A 201 -0.65 -0.96 4.63
N PRO A 202 -1.34 -0.72 5.75
CA PRO A 202 -1.76 -1.80 6.68
C PRO A 202 -2.49 -2.95 5.99
N CYS A 203 -3.45 -2.67 5.12
CA CYS A 203 -4.19 -3.70 4.38
C CYS A 203 -3.28 -4.56 3.48
N PHE A 204 -2.24 -3.96 2.89
CA PHE A 204 -1.28 -4.70 2.08
C PHE A 204 -0.42 -5.63 2.96
N MET A 205 0.04 -5.13 4.12
CA MET A 205 0.79 -5.95 5.08
C MET A 205 -0.03 -7.12 5.61
N GLU A 206 -1.30 -6.88 5.96
CA GLU A 206 -2.24 -7.93 6.38
C GLU A 206 -2.43 -8.99 5.30
N ASN A 207 -2.59 -8.57 4.04
CA ASN A 207 -2.72 -9.49 2.92
C ASN A 207 -1.47 -10.36 2.75
N VAL A 208 -0.27 -9.76 2.76
CA VAL A 208 1.00 -10.50 2.62
C VAL A 208 1.22 -11.45 3.80
N ALA A 209 0.97 -10.99 5.03
CA ALA A 209 1.05 -11.82 6.23
C ALA A 209 0.06 -12.99 6.18
N GLY A 210 -1.16 -12.76 5.71
CA GLY A 210 -2.19 -13.78 5.53
C GLY A 210 -1.80 -14.83 4.48
N LEU A 211 -1.20 -14.42 3.35
CA LEU A 211 -0.67 -15.34 2.35
C LEU A 211 0.44 -16.24 2.92
N TRP A 212 1.38 -15.64 3.65
CA TRP A 212 2.47 -16.37 4.30
C TRP A 212 1.95 -17.34 5.37
N GLN A 213 1.11 -16.85 6.28
CA GLN A 213 0.53 -17.66 7.33
C GLN A 213 -0.32 -18.82 6.77
N GLY A 214 -1.10 -18.55 5.72
CA GLY A 214 -1.91 -19.56 5.05
C GLY A 214 -1.08 -20.68 4.45
N LYS A 215 0.08 -20.35 3.86
CA LYS A 215 1.04 -21.35 3.36
C LYS A 215 1.56 -22.23 4.49
N ASN A 216 2.05 -21.64 5.58
CA ASN A 216 2.59 -22.39 6.71
C ASN A 216 1.51 -23.29 7.35
N MET A 217 0.29 -22.78 7.53
CA MET A 217 -0.83 -23.57 8.04
C MET A 217 -1.16 -24.78 7.14
N GLN A 218 -0.99 -24.67 5.83
CA GLN A 218 -1.16 -25.81 4.94
C GLN A 218 -0.02 -26.82 5.03
N GLU A 219 1.21 -26.38 5.29
CA GLU A 219 2.34 -27.27 5.56
C GLU A 219 2.12 -28.02 6.89
N ASP A 220 1.76 -27.31 7.97
CA ASP A 220 1.42 -27.91 9.26
C ASP A 220 0.26 -28.91 9.15
N PHE A 221 -0.78 -28.56 8.39
CA PHE A 221 -1.91 -29.46 8.16
C PHE A 221 -1.47 -30.75 7.49
N ARG A 222 -0.64 -30.64 6.45
CA ARG A 222 -0.12 -31.81 5.72
C ARG A 222 0.65 -32.72 6.65
N GLU A 223 1.59 -32.17 7.41
CA GLU A 223 2.39 -32.92 8.37
C GLU A 223 1.51 -33.59 9.43
N GLN A 224 0.51 -32.86 9.95
CA GLN A 224 -0.37 -33.36 10.99
C GLN A 224 -1.26 -34.52 10.55
N VAL A 225 -1.79 -34.51 9.32
CA VAL A 225 -2.74 -35.51 8.83
C VAL A 225 -2.10 -36.66 8.07
N GLU A 226 -0.81 -36.57 7.72
CA GLU A 226 -0.12 -37.58 6.93
C GLU A 226 -0.21 -38.97 7.57
N ASP A 227 -0.14 -39.05 8.91
CA ASP A 227 -0.19 -40.31 9.65
C ASP A 227 -1.61 -40.76 10.04
N TRP A 228 -2.66 -40.03 9.66
CA TRP A 228 -4.03 -40.39 10.06
C TRP A 228 -4.55 -41.55 9.22
N GLU A 229 -5.17 -42.55 9.87
CA GLU A 229 -5.76 -43.70 9.18
C GLU A 229 -6.81 -43.25 8.16
N GLU A 230 -7.67 -42.30 8.53
CA GLU A 230 -8.72 -41.75 7.64
C GLU A 230 -8.14 -41.04 6.43
N PHE A 231 -6.97 -40.39 6.58
CA PHE A 231 -6.28 -39.77 5.45
C PHE A 231 -5.65 -40.83 4.54
N GLN A 232 -5.14 -41.93 5.12
CA GLN A 232 -4.56 -43.04 4.36
C GLN A 232 -5.62 -43.88 3.63
N GLU A 233 -6.88 -43.86 4.06
CA GLU A 233 -7.99 -44.49 3.33
C GLU A 233 -8.42 -43.70 2.08
N LEU A 234 -8.07 -42.41 1.98
CA LEU A 234 -8.41 -41.58 0.82
C LEU A 234 -7.62 -41.99 -0.43
N THR A 235 -8.28 -41.87 -1.59
CA THR A 235 -7.61 -41.94 -2.91
C THR A 235 -6.64 -40.77 -3.11
N VAL A 236 -5.64 -40.94 -3.99
CA VAL A 236 -4.65 -39.89 -4.32
C VAL A 236 -5.33 -38.56 -4.68
N SER A 237 -6.35 -38.58 -5.55
CA SER A 237 -7.06 -37.36 -5.95
C SER A 237 -7.84 -36.71 -4.80
N GLN A 238 -8.36 -37.49 -3.85
CA GLN A 238 -9.01 -36.93 -2.66
C GLN A 238 -7.99 -36.28 -1.72
N ARG A 239 -6.82 -36.90 -1.52
CA ARG A 239 -5.73 -36.33 -0.72
C ARG A 239 -5.21 -35.03 -1.32
N GLU A 240 -4.95 -35.00 -2.63
CA GLU A 240 -4.52 -33.79 -3.35
C GLU A 240 -5.54 -32.66 -3.19
N ARG A 241 -6.84 -32.96 -3.34
CA ARG A 241 -7.91 -31.97 -3.17
C ARG A 241 -8.01 -31.46 -1.73
N LEU A 242 -7.83 -32.33 -0.74
CA LEU A 242 -7.87 -31.96 0.68
C LEU A 242 -6.69 -31.07 1.05
N LEU A 243 -5.48 -31.44 0.63
CA LEU A 243 -4.25 -30.68 0.90
C LEU A 243 -4.20 -29.35 0.15
N ALA A 244 -4.82 -29.26 -1.04
CA ALA A 244 -4.94 -28.02 -1.80
C ALA A 244 -6.11 -27.13 -1.34
N SER A 245 -6.89 -27.54 -0.34
CA SER A 245 -8.10 -26.82 0.06
C SER A 245 -7.76 -25.45 0.67
N PRO A 246 -8.16 -24.32 0.05
CA PRO A 246 -7.94 -22.99 0.61
C PRO A 246 -8.79 -22.74 1.87
N ASP A 247 -9.71 -23.66 2.14
CA ASP A 247 -10.70 -23.56 3.20
C ASP A 247 -10.10 -23.90 4.58
N PHE A 248 -8.98 -24.64 4.62
CA PHE A 248 -8.35 -25.04 5.87
C PHE A 248 -7.78 -23.85 6.68
N PRO A 249 -6.90 -22.98 6.13
CA PRO A 249 -6.37 -21.84 6.89
C PRO A 249 -7.47 -20.94 7.44
N ARG A 250 -8.52 -20.69 6.65
CA ARG A 250 -9.68 -19.90 7.06
C ARG A 250 -10.41 -20.53 8.24
N ARG A 251 -10.67 -21.84 8.21
CA ARG A 251 -11.36 -22.56 9.29
C ARG A 251 -10.50 -22.65 10.55
N LEU A 252 -9.20 -22.93 10.40
CA LEU A 252 -8.26 -22.98 11.52
C LEU A 252 -8.19 -21.61 12.23
N LEU A 253 -8.04 -20.52 11.48
CA LEU A 253 -8.04 -19.17 12.04
C LEU A 253 -9.34 -18.83 12.77
N ALA A 254 -10.50 -19.18 12.20
CA ALA A 254 -11.78 -18.98 12.86
C ALA A 254 -11.86 -19.75 14.20
N GLN A 255 -11.38 -20.99 14.21
CA GLN A 255 -11.35 -21.82 15.41
C GLN A 255 -10.40 -21.25 16.48
N LEU A 256 -9.19 -20.84 16.10
CA LEU A 256 -8.22 -20.21 17.00
C LEU A 256 -8.74 -18.89 17.59
N ARG A 257 -9.38 -18.04 16.78
CA ARG A 257 -9.98 -16.78 17.24
C ARG A 257 -11.08 -17.00 18.28
N SER A 258 -11.82 -18.10 18.17
CA SER A 258 -12.87 -18.46 19.14
C SER A 258 -12.36 -19.23 20.37
N SER A 259 -11.08 -19.62 20.40
CA SER A 259 -10.51 -20.44 21.47
C SER A 259 -10.12 -19.58 22.67
N SER A 260 -10.84 -19.72 23.79
CA SER A 260 -10.50 -19.00 25.03
C SER A 260 -9.11 -19.38 25.54
N ALA A 261 -8.75 -20.66 25.49
CA ALA A 261 -7.45 -21.15 25.95
C ALA A 261 -6.29 -20.53 25.15
N TYR A 262 -6.46 -20.35 23.83
CA TYR A 262 -5.45 -19.68 23.01
C TYR A 262 -5.32 -18.19 23.36
N GLN A 263 -6.46 -17.50 23.54
CA GLN A 263 -6.46 -16.08 23.92
C GLN A 263 -5.85 -15.85 25.30
N GLU A 264 -6.18 -16.70 26.27
CA GLU A 264 -5.61 -16.65 27.63
C GLU A 264 -4.09 -16.83 27.60
N ALA A 265 -3.60 -17.86 26.91
CA ALA A 265 -2.16 -18.11 26.78
C ALA A 265 -1.42 -16.96 26.09
N TYR A 266 -2.01 -16.35 25.05
CA TYR A 266 -1.44 -15.19 24.37
C TYR A 266 -1.29 -13.99 25.32
N TRP A 267 -2.35 -13.61 26.03
CA TRP A 267 -2.33 -12.45 26.91
C TRP A 267 -1.48 -12.67 28.17
N GLU A 268 -1.39 -13.91 28.66
CA GLU A 268 -0.44 -14.28 29.70
C GLU A 268 1.00 -14.05 29.24
N ALA A 269 1.36 -14.55 28.05
CA ALA A 269 2.69 -14.33 27.47
C ALA A 269 2.99 -12.84 27.24
N VAL A 270 2.04 -12.05 26.74
CA VAL A 270 2.19 -10.60 26.60
C VAL A 270 2.48 -9.94 27.96
N SER A 271 1.77 -10.35 29.01
CA SER A 271 1.93 -9.79 30.35
C SER A 271 3.31 -10.10 30.93
N GLU A 272 3.78 -11.34 30.79
CA GLU A 272 5.11 -11.77 31.25
C GLU A 272 6.23 -11.00 30.54
N VAL A 273 6.15 -10.91 29.20
CA VAL A 273 7.14 -10.17 28.39
C VAL A 273 7.14 -8.69 28.73
N ALA A 274 5.95 -8.08 28.88
CA ALA A 274 5.83 -6.66 29.25
C ALA A 274 6.46 -6.39 30.63
N ALA A 275 6.24 -7.26 31.62
CA ALA A 275 6.84 -7.12 32.95
C ALA A 275 8.37 -7.20 32.91
N ALA A 276 8.92 -8.09 32.08
CA ALA A 276 10.37 -8.20 31.87
C ALA A 276 10.95 -6.92 31.25
N LEU A 277 10.34 -6.43 30.15
CA LEU A 277 10.77 -5.21 29.46
C LEU A 277 10.71 -3.97 30.38
N LEU A 278 9.63 -3.82 31.16
CA LEU A 278 9.50 -2.72 32.11
C LEU A 278 10.61 -2.75 33.17
N THR A 279 11.00 -3.94 33.64
CA THR A 279 12.08 -4.10 34.60
C THR A 279 13.43 -3.71 34.01
N GLU A 280 13.67 -4.04 32.73
CA GLU A 280 14.89 -3.67 32.01
C GLU A 280 14.99 -2.15 31.82
N ILE A 281 13.92 -1.52 31.33
CA ILE A 281 13.87 -0.06 31.12
C ILE A 281 14.05 0.68 32.44
N SER A 282 13.38 0.24 33.50
CA SER A 282 13.45 0.88 34.83
C SER A 282 14.85 0.80 35.48
N ARG A 283 15.74 -0.05 34.97
CA ARG A 283 17.12 -0.21 35.44
C ARG A 283 18.14 0.59 34.61
N GLN A 284 17.73 1.12 33.45
CA GLN A 284 18.58 2.01 32.68
C GLN A 284 18.59 3.39 33.36
N PRO A 285 19.77 4.00 33.59
CA PRO A 285 19.83 5.35 34.12
C PRO A 285 19.23 6.32 33.10
N ASP A 286 18.42 7.28 33.58
CA ASP A 286 17.94 8.39 32.75
C ASP A 286 19.13 9.09 32.10
N THR A 287 19.26 8.97 30.78
CA THR A 287 20.27 9.70 30.00
C THR A 287 19.81 11.10 29.61
N ASP A 288 18.59 11.50 29.96
CA ASP A 288 18.09 12.86 29.78
C ASP A 288 18.27 13.69 31.05
N LYS A 289 19.49 14.21 31.24
CA LYS A 289 19.78 15.41 32.05
C LYS A 289 20.82 16.29 31.39
#